data_AF-A0A426WX11-F1
#
_entry.id   AF-A0A426WX11-F1
#
_cell.length_a   1.000
_cell.length_b   1.000
_cell.length_c   1.000
_cell.angle_alpha   90.00
_cell.angle_beta   90.00
_cell.angle_gamma   90.00
#
_symmetry.space_group_name_H-M   'P 1'
#
loop_
_entity.id
_entity.type
_entity.pdbx_description
1 polymer ?
#
loop_
_entity_poly.entity_id
_entity_poly.type
_entity_poly.pdbx_seq_one_letter_code
_entity_poly.pdbx_strand_id
1 'polypeptide(L)'
;MHSPRVSSSALQPPPTKSRAWRLRAAGDRAYGIRSLGDAFADYADFCFERFGDRVKNWFTFNEPRVVAALGYDSGFHAPGRCTTCKFGGNSTTEPYIVTHNILLSHATAVKRYREKYQLTEVVSQLDHG
;
A
#
# COMPACT_ATOMS: atom_id res chain seq x y z
N MET A 1 -22.70 31.73 -36.44
CA MET A 1 -21.94 30.49 -36.73
C MET A 1 -21.59 29.84 -35.41
N HIS A 2 -22.14 28.65 -35.16
CA HIS A 2 -22.05 27.87 -33.91
C HIS A 2 -21.00 26.75 -34.06
N SER A 3 -20.05 26.66 -33.10
CA SER A 3 -19.31 25.48 -32.59
C SER A 3 -18.55 24.54 -33.57
N PRO A 4 -17.59 23.67 -33.14
CA PRO A 4 -17.50 23.05 -31.81
C PRO A 4 -16.13 22.96 -31.12
N ARG A 5 -16.23 22.81 -29.81
CA ARG A 5 -15.25 22.21 -28.89
C ARG A 5 -15.12 20.70 -29.22
N VAL A 6 -13.90 20.17 -29.34
CA VAL A 6 -13.65 18.71 -29.45
C VAL A 6 -12.58 18.29 -28.44
N SER A 7 -12.90 17.20 -27.73
CA SER A 7 -12.11 16.45 -26.78
C SER A 7 -11.24 15.41 -27.49
N SER A 8 -10.01 15.16 -27.03
CA SER A 8 -9.34 13.87 -27.29
C SER A 8 -8.39 13.49 -26.14
N SER A 9 -8.79 12.41 -25.48
CA SER A 9 -8.04 11.45 -24.67
C SER A 9 -6.53 11.30 -24.90
N ALA A 10 -5.85 11.05 -23.76
CA ALA A 10 -4.88 9.97 -23.55
C ALA A 10 -3.57 9.97 -24.36
N LEU A 11 -2.50 10.35 -23.67
CA LEU A 11 -1.22 9.65 -23.69
C LEU A 11 -0.62 9.75 -22.28
N GLN A 12 -0.94 8.78 -21.42
CA GLN A 12 -0.20 8.57 -20.18
C GLN A 12 1.17 7.96 -20.55
N PRO A 13 2.31 8.50 -20.05
CA PRO A 13 3.54 7.73 -20.05
C PRO A 13 3.44 6.59 -19.00
N PRO A 14 3.99 5.40 -19.28
CA PRO A 14 3.89 4.24 -18.39
C PRO A 14 4.60 4.53 -17.06
N PRO A 15 4.06 4.12 -15.89
CA PRO A 15 4.72 4.33 -14.62
C PRO A 15 5.77 3.24 -14.41
N THR A 16 6.94 3.39 -15.04
CA THR A 16 8.15 2.71 -14.57
C THR A 16 9.15 3.76 -14.11
N LYS A 17 9.27 3.89 -12.79
CA LYS A 17 10.48 4.17 -11.99
C LYS A 17 10.06 4.73 -10.63
N SER A 18 10.24 3.88 -9.61
CA SER A 18 10.73 4.27 -8.30
C SER A 18 10.11 5.51 -7.64
N ARG A 19 8.89 5.36 -7.14
CA ARG A 19 8.56 5.92 -5.82
C ARG A 19 8.57 4.77 -4.83
N ALA A 20 9.78 4.40 -4.41
CA ALA A 20 9.97 3.64 -3.19
C ALA A 20 9.40 4.49 -2.06
N TRP A 21 8.23 4.11 -1.54
CA TRP A 21 7.63 4.73 -0.37
C TRP A 21 8.60 4.56 0.80
N ARG A 22 9.37 5.60 1.11
CA ARG A 22 10.16 5.66 2.34
C ARG A 22 9.18 5.71 3.51
N LEU A 23 8.78 4.55 4.01
CA LEU A 23 8.38 4.43 5.40
C LEU A 23 9.62 4.80 6.22
N ARG A 24 9.66 6.04 6.73
CA ARG A 24 10.50 6.31 7.91
C ARG A 24 9.94 5.38 8.98
N ALA A 25 10.74 4.42 9.42
CA ALA A 25 10.50 3.73 10.68
C ALA A 25 10.60 4.79 11.80
N ALA A 26 9.53 5.56 11.99
CA ALA A 26 9.34 6.32 13.20
C ALA A 26 8.99 5.28 14.27
N GLY A 27 9.89 5.11 15.24
CA GLY A 27 9.77 4.10 16.27
C GLY A 27 8.41 4.16 16.99
N ASP A 28 7.94 2.98 17.39
CA ASP A 28 6.60 2.64 17.87
C ASP A 28 6.14 3.35 19.18
N ARG A 29 6.64 4.54 19.52
CA ARG A 29 6.46 5.14 20.87
C ARG A 29 6.00 6.60 20.95
N ALA A 30 5.54 7.22 19.86
CA ALA A 30 5.19 8.66 19.90
C ALA A 30 3.69 9.01 19.68
N TYR A 31 2.82 8.07 19.29
CA TYR A 31 1.38 8.33 19.12
C TYR A 31 0.61 7.09 19.59
N GLY A 32 -0.25 7.23 20.61
CA GLY A 32 -0.99 6.14 21.27
C GLY A 32 -1.27 4.92 20.37
N ILE A 33 -0.70 3.78 20.76
CA ILE A 33 -0.25 2.69 19.88
C ILE A 33 -1.38 2.13 19.00
N ARG A 34 -1.39 2.54 17.72
CA ARG A 34 -2.08 1.81 16.64
C ARG A 34 -1.14 0.75 16.09
N SER A 35 -1.65 -0.45 15.79
CA SER A 35 -0.86 -1.49 15.12
C SER A 35 -0.45 -1.01 13.73
N LEU A 36 0.64 -1.54 13.17
CA LEU A 36 1.04 -1.24 11.78
C LEU A 36 -0.10 -1.55 10.79
N GLY A 37 -0.86 -2.61 11.07
CA GLY A 37 -2.02 -2.99 10.27
C GLY A 37 -3.12 -1.93 10.30
N ASP A 38 -3.45 -1.38 11.47
CA ASP A 38 -4.46 -0.32 11.58
C ASP A 38 -4.00 0.97 10.93
N ALA A 39 -2.74 1.37 11.14
CA ALA A 39 -2.18 2.56 10.51
C ALA A 39 -2.17 2.46 8.98
N PHE A 40 -1.79 1.30 8.43
CA PHE A 40 -1.85 1.07 6.98
C PHE A 40 -3.30 1.03 6.47
N ALA A 41 -4.21 0.40 7.22
CA ALA A 41 -5.61 0.33 6.83
C ALA A 41 -6.30 1.70 6.84
N ASP A 42 -5.93 2.60 7.75
CA ASP A 42 -6.40 4.00 7.76
C ASP A 42 -5.93 4.74 6.50
N TYR A 43 -4.65 4.56 6.13
CA TYR A 43 -4.10 5.12 4.89
C TYR A 43 -4.79 4.56 3.63
N ALA A 44 -5.03 3.24 3.60
CA ALA A 44 -5.73 2.60 2.50
C ALA A 44 -7.18 3.10 2.40
N ASP A 45 -7.88 3.23 3.53
CA ASP A 45 -9.25 3.76 3.60
C ASP A 45 -9.34 5.15 2.99
N PHE A 46 -8.42 6.05 3.35
CA PHE A 46 -8.31 7.39 2.75
C PHE A 46 -8.12 7.32 1.23
N CYS A 47 -7.28 6.41 0.72
CA CYS A 47 -7.07 6.24 -0.71
C CYS A 47 -8.33 5.74 -1.42
N PHE A 48 -9.01 4.75 -0.84
CA PHE A 48 -10.25 4.19 -1.40
C PHE A 48 -11.34 5.25 -1.47
N GLU A 49 -11.52 6.03 -0.40
CA GLU A 49 -12.50 7.13 -0.37
C GLU A 49 -12.21 8.18 -1.43
N ARG A 50 -10.94 8.58 -1.58
CA ARG A 50 -10.58 9.73 -2.42
C ARG A 50 -10.52 9.41 -3.91
N PHE A 51 -10.26 8.15 -4.27
CA PHE A 51 -9.95 7.74 -5.64
C PHE A 51 -10.76 6.53 -6.14
N GLY A 52 -11.58 5.90 -5.29
CA GLY A 52 -12.37 4.70 -5.63
C GLY A 52 -13.43 4.94 -6.72
N ASP A 53 -13.79 6.19 -6.97
CA ASP A 53 -14.64 6.59 -8.10
C ASP A 53 -14.01 6.21 -9.46
N ARG A 54 -12.68 6.30 -9.57
CA ARG A 54 -11.93 6.07 -10.81
C ARG A 54 -11.01 4.85 -10.78
N VAL A 55 -10.50 4.47 -9.61
CA VAL A 55 -9.59 3.34 -9.44
C VAL A 55 -10.38 2.13 -8.93
N LYS A 56 -10.56 1.13 -9.80
CA LYS A 56 -11.35 -0.08 -9.50
C LYS A 56 -10.50 -1.30 -9.15
N ASN A 57 -9.20 -1.25 -9.41
CA ASN A 57 -8.26 -2.34 -9.14
C ASN A 57 -7.16 -1.84 -8.21
N TRP A 58 -6.95 -2.57 -7.11
CA TRP A 58 -6.04 -2.17 -6.05
C TRP A 58 -5.01 -3.24 -5.74
N PHE A 59 -3.75 -2.83 -5.59
CA PHE A 59 -2.70 -3.62 -4.98
C PHE A 59 -2.28 -2.93 -3.68
N THR A 60 -2.26 -3.65 -2.56
CA THR A 60 -1.91 -3.06 -1.27
C THR A 60 -0.39 -2.90 -1.11
N PHE A 61 0.38 -3.94 -1.45
CA PHE A 61 1.83 -3.97 -1.31
C PHE A 61 2.46 -4.48 -2.59
N ASN A 62 3.58 -3.86 -2.98
CA ASN A 62 4.45 -4.37 -4.02
C ASN A 62 5.53 -5.27 -3.38
N GLU A 63 5.68 -6.49 -3.92
CA GLU A 63 6.77 -7.42 -3.63
C GLU A 63 7.17 -7.57 -2.14
N PRO A 64 6.28 -8.09 -1.26
CA PRO A 64 6.58 -8.28 0.17
C PRO A 64 7.87 -9.06 0.44
N ARG A 65 8.15 -10.08 -0.38
CA ARG A 65 9.38 -10.89 -0.29
C ARG A 65 10.63 -10.03 -0.49
N VAL A 66 10.61 -9.10 -1.45
CA VAL A 66 11.76 -8.24 -1.75
C VAL A 66 11.99 -7.25 -0.61
N VAL A 67 10.92 -6.70 -0.02
CA VAL A 67 11.01 -5.85 1.18
C VAL A 67 11.69 -6.61 2.33
N ALA A 68 11.27 -7.84 2.60
CA ALA A 68 11.85 -8.65 3.67
C ALA A 68 13.31 -9.04 3.38
N ALA A 69 13.59 -9.60 2.20
CA ALA A 69 14.93 -10.11 1.86
C ALA A 69 15.97 -8.99 1.68
N LEU A 70 15.59 -7.88 1.03
CA LEU A 70 16.55 -6.80 0.77
C LEU A 70 16.61 -5.78 1.91
N GLY A 71 15.52 -5.60 2.67
CA GLY A 71 15.48 -4.64 3.77
C GLY A 71 15.95 -5.18 5.12
N TYR A 72 15.75 -6.48 5.37
CA TYR A 72 15.89 -7.09 6.71
C TYR A 72 16.73 -8.38 6.75
N ASP A 73 17.12 -8.94 5.60
CA ASP A 73 18.04 -10.10 5.53
C ASP A 73 19.42 -9.70 4.98
N SER A 74 19.49 -9.16 3.77
CA SER A 74 20.75 -8.70 3.16
C SER A 74 21.12 -7.25 3.47
N GLY A 75 20.14 -6.44 3.90
CA GLY A 75 20.31 -5.01 4.19
C GLY A 75 20.66 -4.13 2.99
N PHE A 76 20.46 -4.60 1.75
CA PHE A 76 20.73 -3.83 0.53
C PHE A 76 19.76 -2.66 0.33
N HIS A 77 18.50 -2.81 0.74
CA HIS A 77 17.48 -1.77 0.72
C HIS A 77 17.26 -1.19 2.11
N ALA A 78 16.70 0.02 2.18
CA ALA A 78 16.21 0.57 3.45
C ALA A 78 15.22 -0.41 4.12
N PRO A 79 15.27 -0.58 5.46
CA PRO A 79 16.09 0.18 6.42
C PRO A 79 17.56 -0.26 6.53
N GLY A 80 17.99 -1.26 5.76
CA GLY A 80 19.38 -1.72 5.74
C GLY A 80 19.73 -2.57 6.96
N ARG A 81 18.77 -3.34 7.45
CA ARG A 81 18.92 -4.20 8.63
C ARG A 81 19.34 -5.60 8.20
N CYS A 82 20.28 -6.15 8.94
CA CYS A 82 20.71 -7.54 8.85
C CYS A 82 21.62 -7.88 10.03
N THR A 83 21.91 -9.16 10.25
CA THR A 83 22.76 -9.61 11.37
C THR A 83 24.14 -8.94 11.40
N THR A 84 24.74 -8.65 10.25
CA THR A 84 26.08 -8.04 10.12
C THR A 84 26.06 -6.60 9.63
N CYS A 85 24.89 -6.00 9.45
CA CYS A 85 24.73 -4.66 8.88
C CYS A 85 25.04 -3.57 9.91
N LYS A 86 25.45 -2.39 9.43
CA LYS A 86 25.74 -1.21 10.27
C LYS A 86 24.57 -0.81 11.18
N PHE A 87 23.33 -0.99 10.71
CA PHE A 87 22.12 -0.65 11.46
C PHE A 87 21.64 -1.77 12.40
N GLY A 88 22.38 -2.88 12.48
CA GLY A 88 22.02 -4.08 13.20
C GLY A 88 20.78 -4.78 12.63
N GLY A 89 20.33 -5.81 13.32
CA GLY A 89 19.18 -6.61 12.93
C GLY A 89 19.41 -8.10 13.17
N ASN A 90 18.44 -8.89 12.76
CA ASN A 90 18.55 -10.33 12.80
C ASN A 90 17.93 -10.94 11.54
N SER A 91 18.79 -11.37 10.62
CA SER A 91 18.43 -11.95 9.33
C SER A 91 17.65 -13.27 9.48
N THR A 92 17.74 -13.97 10.62
CA THR A 92 16.99 -15.23 10.84
C THR A 92 15.58 -15.00 11.37
N THR A 93 15.24 -13.80 11.84
CA THR A 93 13.93 -13.52 12.46
C THR A 93 13.20 -12.33 11.85
N GLU A 94 13.88 -11.21 11.59
CA GLU A 94 13.26 -9.97 11.12
C GLU A 94 12.54 -10.10 9.77
N PRO A 95 13.07 -10.82 8.75
CA PRO A 95 12.36 -11.00 7.49
C PRO A 95 10.98 -11.64 7.67
N TYR A 96 10.85 -12.59 8.59
CA TYR A 96 9.58 -13.27 8.89
C TYR A 96 8.62 -12.36 9.65
N ILE A 97 9.11 -11.61 10.64
CA ILE A 97 8.32 -10.64 11.40
C ILE A 97 7.75 -9.56 10.47
N VAL A 98 8.59 -9.01 9.58
CA VAL A 98 8.18 -7.98 8.62
C VAL A 98 7.16 -8.53 7.63
N THR A 99 7.42 -9.72 7.07
CA THR A 99 6.48 -10.37 6.14
C THR A 99 5.13 -10.63 6.80
N HIS A 100 5.13 -11.14 8.04
CA HIS A 100 3.91 -11.37 8.81
C HIS A 100 3.09 -10.09 8.99
N ASN A 101 3.74 -9.00 9.40
CA ASN A 101 3.07 -7.71 9.57
C ASN A 101 2.55 -7.14 8.24
N ILE A 102 3.27 -7.32 7.13
CA ILE A 102 2.77 -6.93 5.79
C ILE A 102 1.49 -7.72 5.45
N LEU A 103 1.46 -9.03 5.72
CA LEU A 103 0.29 -9.87 5.46
C LEU A 103 -0.91 -9.47 6.32
N LEU A 104 -0.71 -9.20 7.61
CA LEU A 104 -1.77 -8.69 8.48
C LEU A 104 -2.30 -7.34 8.00
N SER A 105 -1.39 -6.43 7.63
CA SER A 105 -1.76 -5.10 7.11
C SER A 105 -2.57 -5.20 5.81
N HIS A 106 -2.17 -6.11 4.92
CA HIS A 106 -2.92 -6.42 3.70
C HIS A 106 -4.33 -6.92 4.04
N ALA A 107 -4.44 -7.91 4.93
CA ALA A 107 -5.73 -8.49 5.30
C ALA A 107 -6.66 -7.44 5.93
N THR A 108 -6.15 -6.58 6.82
CA THR A 108 -6.93 -5.51 7.43
C THR A 108 -7.42 -4.48 6.40
N ALA A 109 -6.56 -4.05 5.48
CA ALA A 109 -6.95 -3.11 4.42
C ALA A 109 -7.98 -3.72 3.45
N VAL A 110 -7.80 -4.99 3.04
CA VAL A 110 -8.75 -5.69 2.16
C VAL A 110 -10.10 -5.90 2.84
N LYS A 111 -10.11 -6.24 4.13
CA LYS A 111 -11.34 -6.36 4.91
C LYS A 111 -12.12 -5.03 4.87
N ARG A 112 -11.48 -3.91 5.20
CA ARG A 112 -12.11 -2.58 5.13
C ARG A 112 -12.60 -2.24 3.72
N TYR A 113 -11.81 -2.53 2.69
CA TYR A 113 -12.21 -2.30 1.30
C TYR A 113 -13.52 -3.02 0.95
N ARG A 114 -13.58 -4.31 1.27
CA ARG A 114 -14.74 -5.17 1.00
C ARG A 114 -16.00 -4.70 1.73
N GLU A 115 -15.84 -4.35 3.01
CA GLU A 115 -16.95 -3.95 3.87
C GLU A 115 -17.51 -2.56 3.50
N LYS A 116 -16.66 -1.60 3.13
CA LYS A 116 -17.08 -0.19 2.93
C LYS A 116 -17.28 0.21 1.46
N TYR A 117 -16.54 -0.38 0.52
CA TYR A 117 -16.51 0.10 -0.87
C TYR A 117 -16.97 -0.92 -1.90
N GLN A 118 -16.67 -2.21 -1.71
CA GLN A 118 -16.99 -3.22 -2.73
C GLN A 118 -18.48 -3.57 -2.78
N LEU A 119 -19.20 -3.49 -1.66
CA LEU A 119 -20.67 -3.67 -1.64
C LEU A 119 -21.42 -2.49 -2.28
N THR A 120 -20.89 -1.28 -2.14
CA THR A 120 -21.47 -0.05 -2.68
C THR A 120 -21.41 -0.01 -4.21
N GLU A 121 -20.33 -0.54 -4.80
CA GLU A 121 -20.20 -0.66 -6.26
C GLU A 121 -21.27 -1.58 -6.85
N VAL A 122 -21.58 -2.71 -6.20
CA VAL A 122 -22.59 -3.67 -6.69
C VAL A 122 -24.00 -3.08 -6.63
N VAL A 123 -24.34 -2.36 -5.56
CA VAL A 123 -25.66 -1.72 -5.43
C VAL A 123 -25.84 -0.60 -6.46
N SER A 124 -24.80 0.20 -6.72
CA SER A 124 -24.85 1.27 -7.72
C SER A 124 -25.07 0.75 -9.15
N GLN A 125 -24.63 -0.47 -9.46
CA GLN A 125 -24.83 -1.11 -10.77
C GLN A 125 -26.24 -1.68 -10.95
N LEU A 126 -26.99 -1.92 -9.87
CA LEU A 126 -28.33 -2.49 -9.92
C LEU A 126 -29.44 -1.42 -10.06
N ASP A 127 -29.20 -0.19 -9.58
CA ASP A 127 -30.16 0.92 -9.66
C ASP A 127 -30.23 1.62 -11.03
N HIS A 128 -29.42 1.18 -12.01
CA HIS A 128 -29.36 1.77 -13.35
C HIS A 128 -29.90 0.83 -14.44
N GLY A 129 -30.69 -0.18 -14.06
CA GLY A 129 -31.31 -1.17 -14.95
C GLY A 129 -32.80 -0.97 -15.17
#